data_AF-A0A2P4S5V2-F1
#
_entry.id   AF-A0A2P4S5V2-F1
#
_cell.length_a   1.000
_cell.length_b   1.000
_cell.length_c   1.000
_cell.angle_alpha   90.00
_cell.angle_beta   90.00
_cell.angle_gamma   90.00
#
_symmetry.space_group_name_H-M   'P 1'
#
loop_
_entity.id
_entity.type
_entity.pdbx_description
1 polymer ?
#
loop_
_entity_poly.entity_id
_entity_poly.type
_entity_poly.pdbx_seq_one_letter_code
_entity_poly.pdbx_strand_id
1 'polypeptide(L)' 'VVYNEVIQTAKYYMRDVTAIESAWLVELAPHFYQQGT' A
#
# COMPACT_ATOMS: atom_id res chain seq x y z
N VAL A 1 -1.49 1.09 4.85
CA VAL A 1 -0.51 0.02 5.20
C VAL A 1 0.28 -0.34 3.95
N VAL A 2 1.52 -0.79 4.12
CA VAL A 2 2.35 -1.36 3.05
C VAL A 2 2.64 -2.81 3.41
N TYR A 3 2.66 -3.70 2.43
CA TYR A 3 2.96 -5.12 2.61
C TYR A 3 3.88 -5.59 1.48
N ASN A 4 4.69 -6.60 1.75
CA ASN A 4 5.68 -7.10 0.80
C ASN A 4 5.07 -8.10 -0.19
N GLU A 5 4.19 -8.97 0.28
CA GLU A 5 3.64 -10.06 -0.52
C GLU A 5 2.15 -10.26 -0.26
N VAL A 6 1.42 -10.65 -1.32
CA VAL A 6 0.07 -11.20 -1.20
C VAL A 6 0.17 -12.72 -1.21
N ILE A 7 -0.41 -13.37 -0.21
CA ILE A 7 -0.50 -14.82 -0.14
C ILE A 7 -1.96 -15.21 -0.36
N GLN A 8 -2.20 -15.97 -1.43
CA GLN A 8 -3.50 -16.54 -1.72
C GLN A 8 -3.57 -17.98 -1.20
N THR A 9 -4.50 -18.24 -0.29
CA THR A 9 -4.86 -19.60 0.13
C THR A 9 -6.36 -19.82 -0.14
N ALA A 10 -7.20 -19.87 0.90
CA ALA A 10 -8.66 -19.79 0.78
C ALA A 10 -9.15 -18.33 0.67
N LYS A 11 -8.34 -17.38 1.13
CA LYS A 11 -8.56 -15.93 1.07
C LYS A 11 -7.23 -15.24 0.79
N TYR A 12 -7.27 -13.96 0.44
CA TYR A 12 -6.07 -13.14 0.30
C TYR A 12 -5.61 -12.64 1.67
N TYR A 13 -4.32 -12.84 1.94
CA TYR A 13 -3.64 -12.32 3.14
C TYR A 13 -2.44 -11.48 2.72
N MET A 14 -2.14 -10.44 3.49
CA MET A 14 -0.96 -9.60 3.32
C MET A 14 0.14 -10.07 4.29
N ARG A 15 1.35 -10.33 3.78
CA ARG A 15 2.52 -10.72 4.58
C ARG A 15 3.48 -9.54 4.74
N ASP A 16 4.13 -9.46 5.90
CA ASP A 16 5.07 -8.41 6.30
C ASP A 16 4.44 -7.00 6.21
N VAL A 17 3.39 -6.79 7.01
CA VAL A 17 2.58 -5.57 6.99
C VAL A 17 3.16 -4.51 7.91
N THR A 18 3.39 -3.31 7.37
CA THR A 18 3.83 -2.12 8.11
C THR A 18 2.76 -1.03 8.08
N ALA A 19 2.46 -0.46 9.24
CA ALA A 19 1.61 0.72 9.37
C ALA A 19 2.36 1.97 8.88
N ILE A 20 1.69 2.79 8.07
CA ILE A 20 2.25 4.02 7.51
C ILE A 20 1.20 5.12 7.53
N GLU A 21 1.65 6.36 7.49
CA GLU A 21 0.78 7.51 7.26
C GLU A 21 0.44 7.66 5.78
N SER A 22 -0.78 8.07 5.47
CA SER A 22 -1.23 8.23 4.09
C SER A 22 -0.48 9.35 3.34
N ALA A 23 -0.05 10.39 4.06
CA ALA A 23 0.69 11.52 3.49
C ALA A 23 2.00 11.08 2.81
N TRP A 24 2.71 10.10 3.39
CA TRP A 24 4.00 9.63 2.86
C TRP A 24 3.90 9.05 1.45
N LEU A 25 2.77 8.42 1.10
CA LEU A 25 2.56 7.87 -0.25
C LEU A 25 2.42 8.98 -1.29
N VAL A 26 1.72 10.06 -0.95
CA VAL A 26 1.52 11.23 -1.84
C VAL A 26 2.83 11.98 -2.03
N GLU A 27 3.63 12.12 -0.97
CA GLU A 27 4.96 12.74 -1.03
C GLU A 27 5.95 11.93 -1.88
N LEU A 28 5.99 10.60 -1.68
CA LEU A 28 6.95 9.71 -2.34
C LEU A 28 6.60 9.44 -3.81
N ALA A 29 5.31 9.26 -4.11
CA ALA A 29 4.82 8.92 -5.45
C ALA A 29 3.58 9.74 -5.81
N PRO A 30 3.73 11.07 -6.00
CA PRO A 30 2.61 11.96 -6.26
C PRO A 30 1.82 11.56 -7.51
N HIS A 31 2.49 11.15 -8.59
CA HIS A 31 1.82 10.74 -9.83
C HIS A 31 0.92 9.50 -9.71
N PHE A 32 1.14 8.65 -8.71
CA PHE A 32 0.36 7.43 -8.50
C PHE A 32 -0.79 7.64 -7.50
N TYR A 33 -0.55 8.46 -6.48
CA TYR A 33 -1.50 8.66 -5.37
C TYR A 33 -2.21 10.03 -5.39
N GLN A 34 -1.81 10.95 -6.27
CA GLN A 34 -2.63 12.13 -6.55
C GLN A 34 -3.85 11.67 -7.34
N GLN A 35 -5.01 11.85 -6.72
CA GLN A 35 -6.29 11.64 -7.36
C GLN A 35 -6.35 12.58 -8.57
N GLY A 36 -6.31 11.99 -9.77
CA GLY A 36 -6.39 12.73 -11.03
C GLY A 36 -7.57 13.71 -10.98
N THR A 37 -7.30 14.96 -11.34
CA THR A 37 -8.31 15.99 -11.55
C THR A 37 -9.13 15.67 -12.79
#